data_AF-A0A3Q7IAI9-F1
#
_entry.id   AF-A0A3Q7IAI9-F1
#
_cell.length_a   1.000
_cell.length_b   1.000
_cell.length_c   1.000
_cell.angle_alpha   90.00
_cell.angle_beta   90.00
_cell.angle_gamma   90.00
#
_symmetry.space_group_name_H-M   'P 1'
#
loop_
_entity.id
_entity.type
_entity.pdbx_description
1 polymer ?
#
loop_
_entity_poly.entity_id
_entity_poly.type
_entity_poly.pdbx_seq_one_letter_code
_entity_poly.pdbx_strand_id
1 'polypeptide(L)'
;MLRFRWFEAPFIQSFKPHNSPIRAQMGSHSTTSSSAQNSPKLVFRQLFEKESSTYTYLVADASHPQKPALLIDPVDKTADRDLALVKELGLKLIYAINTHVHADHITGSGLIKTKFPGVKSIISKASNAKADIFVEPGDKIYFGDIFLEVRATPGHTLGCVTYVTGDGPNQPQPRMAFTGDALLIRGCGRTDFQIFTLPKDTLLYPAHDYKGFTVSSVGEEMLYNPRLSKDKFQLTWFVDYKRQNQKLAKFFFHGHYESEYGTFQPPPQPVIGFPLPVPPPGSVLEPSEYYARGYHSVPVPPPGAVLEPSEYYARGYQSVPGYVIDERRPVTEPRLPFGIGLGWFLFIIGFFLAGFPWYVAAFIPLCNRSIDHREKSGFVACTIAAVLAVIGNIVFGLTWILLTA
;
A
#
# COMPACT_ATOMS: atom_id res chain seq x y z
N MET A 1 30.00 -19.56 -55.02
CA MET A 1 29.16 -20.73 -55.33
C MET A 1 27.71 -20.30 -55.25
N LEU A 2 26.98 -20.37 -56.38
CA LEU A 2 25.56 -20.76 -56.57
C LEU A 2 24.51 -20.28 -55.51
N ARG A 3 23.32 -19.75 -55.82
CA ARG A 3 22.56 -19.42 -57.05
C ARG A 3 21.31 -18.67 -56.55
N PHE A 4 20.88 -17.62 -57.26
CA PHE A 4 19.56 -16.98 -57.10
C PHE A 4 18.43 -17.93 -57.55
N ARG A 5 17.26 -17.85 -56.91
CA ARG A 5 15.95 -18.06 -57.57
C ARG A 5 14.79 -17.46 -56.76
N TRP A 6 14.06 -16.59 -57.44
CA TRP A 6 12.73 -16.07 -57.15
C TRP A 6 11.67 -17.17 -57.32
N PHE A 7 10.54 -17.10 -56.60
CA PHE A 7 9.25 -17.61 -57.09
C PHE A 7 8.07 -16.82 -56.49
N GLU A 8 7.08 -16.63 -57.35
CA GLU A 8 5.93 -15.74 -57.29
C GLU A 8 4.78 -16.24 -56.40
N ALA A 9 3.88 -15.31 -56.06
CA ALA A 9 2.56 -15.55 -55.48
C ALA A 9 1.49 -15.81 -56.56
N PRO A 10 0.36 -16.45 -56.20
CA PRO A 10 -0.94 -16.18 -56.82
C PRO A 10 -1.97 -15.82 -55.72
N PHE A 11 -2.63 -14.66 -55.78
CA PHE A 11 -3.81 -14.28 -56.57
C PHE A 11 -5.13 -14.45 -55.81
N ILE A 12 -5.90 -13.37 -55.87
CA ILE A 12 -7.14 -13.03 -55.18
C ILE A 12 -8.32 -13.86 -55.73
N GLN A 13 -9.25 -14.26 -54.86
CA GLN A 13 -10.63 -14.54 -55.28
C GLN A 13 -11.66 -13.84 -54.39
N SER A 14 -12.44 -13.01 -55.08
CA SER A 14 -13.52 -12.14 -54.61
C SER A 14 -14.81 -12.96 -54.41
N PHE A 15 -15.43 -12.86 -53.23
CA PHE A 15 -16.79 -13.36 -53.00
C PHE A 15 -17.83 -12.31 -53.40
N LYS A 16 -18.75 -12.68 -54.31
CA LYS A 16 -20.00 -11.98 -54.60
C LYS A 16 -21.19 -12.83 -54.12
N PRO A 17 -22.32 -12.20 -53.74
CA PRO A 17 -23.43 -12.87 -53.05
C PRO A 17 -24.41 -13.52 -54.05
N HIS A 18 -24.94 -14.69 -53.70
CA HIS A 18 -26.03 -15.32 -54.42
C HIS A 18 -27.33 -15.17 -53.62
N ASN A 19 -28.30 -14.47 -54.22
CA ASN A 19 -29.68 -14.38 -53.74
C ASN A 19 -30.54 -15.29 -54.62
N SER A 20 -31.37 -16.17 -54.03
CA SER A 20 -32.65 -16.65 -54.57
C SER A 20 -33.41 -17.54 -53.55
N PRO A 21 -34.75 -17.60 -53.60
CA PRO A 21 -35.60 -17.75 -52.41
C PRO A 21 -36.49 -19.01 -52.40
N ILE A 22 -36.70 -19.69 -51.25
CA ILE A 22 -37.83 -20.63 -51.07
C ILE A 22 -38.37 -20.63 -49.62
N ARG A 23 -39.53 -19.97 -49.47
CA ARG A 23 -40.77 -20.33 -48.76
C ARG A 23 -40.75 -21.17 -47.45
N ALA A 24 -41.03 -20.46 -46.36
CA ALA A 24 -41.97 -20.71 -45.26
C ALA A 24 -42.24 -22.15 -44.76
N GLN A 25 -41.84 -22.40 -43.51
CA GLN A 25 -42.65 -23.15 -42.54
C GLN A 25 -42.83 -22.30 -41.27
N MET A 26 -44.09 -22.00 -40.95
CA MET A 26 -44.50 -21.38 -39.69
C MET A 26 -44.33 -22.40 -38.56
N GLY A 27 -43.29 -22.21 -37.75
CA GLY A 27 -43.27 -22.69 -36.37
C GLY A 27 -43.60 -21.51 -35.47
N SER A 28 -44.65 -21.65 -34.65
CA SER A 28 -45.02 -20.69 -33.63
C SER A 28 -43.91 -20.63 -32.56
N HIS A 29 -42.96 -19.73 -32.72
CA HIS A 29 -42.06 -19.35 -31.65
C HIS A 29 -42.71 -18.24 -30.84
N SER A 30 -43.17 -18.61 -29.65
CA SER A 30 -43.39 -17.69 -28.55
C SER A 30 -42.16 -16.80 -28.43
N THR A 31 -42.34 -15.52 -28.77
CA THR A 31 -41.41 -14.44 -28.44
C THR A 31 -41.22 -14.43 -26.94
N THR A 32 -40.19 -15.13 -26.46
CA THR A 32 -39.59 -14.86 -25.17
C THR A 32 -39.12 -13.42 -25.23
N SER A 33 -39.81 -12.58 -24.45
CA SER A 33 -39.42 -11.22 -24.14
C SER A 33 -37.92 -11.14 -23.91
N SER A 34 -37.28 -10.26 -24.68
CA SER A 34 -35.94 -9.73 -24.47
C SER A 34 -35.52 -9.78 -23.00
N SER A 35 -34.49 -10.57 -22.71
CA SER A 35 -33.75 -10.42 -21.45
C SER A 35 -33.31 -8.96 -21.35
N ALA A 36 -33.87 -8.23 -20.40
CA ALA A 36 -33.28 -6.99 -19.94
C ALA A 36 -31.82 -7.32 -19.59
N GLN A 37 -30.87 -6.76 -20.36
CA GLN A 37 -29.45 -6.87 -20.08
C GLN A 37 -29.23 -6.23 -18.71
N ASN A 38 -29.21 -7.05 -17.64
CA ASN A 38 -28.90 -6.58 -16.30
C ASN A 38 -27.43 -6.15 -16.30
N SER A 39 -27.19 -4.83 -16.43
CA SER A 39 -25.85 -4.28 -16.24
C SER A 39 -25.33 -4.67 -14.85
N PRO A 40 -24.05 -5.04 -14.71
CA PRO A 40 -23.56 -5.57 -13.45
C PRO A 40 -23.66 -4.54 -12.33
N LYS A 41 -24.21 -4.95 -11.19
CA LYS A 41 -24.41 -4.10 -10.02
C LYS A 41 -23.22 -4.26 -9.06
N LEU A 42 -22.27 -3.34 -9.14
CA LEU A 42 -21.13 -3.30 -8.23
C LEU A 42 -21.59 -3.00 -6.79
N VAL A 43 -21.24 -3.89 -5.86
CA VAL A 43 -21.17 -3.57 -4.43
C VAL A 43 -19.74 -3.19 -4.12
N PHE A 44 -19.56 -2.02 -3.51
CA PHE A 44 -18.25 -1.50 -3.12
C PHE A 44 -18.28 -1.03 -1.66
N ARG A 45 -17.28 -1.46 -0.88
CA ARG A 45 -17.01 -0.92 0.46
C ARG A 45 -15.50 -0.69 0.62
N GLN A 46 -15.16 0.48 1.12
CA GLN A 46 -13.84 0.80 1.62
C GLN A 46 -13.87 0.67 3.14
N LEU A 47 -13.00 -0.16 3.68
CA LEU A 47 -12.89 -0.46 5.10
C LEU A 47 -11.52 0.02 5.58
N PHE A 48 -11.44 0.54 6.80
CA PHE A 48 -10.20 1.11 7.33
C PHE A 48 -9.71 0.34 8.56
N GLU A 49 -8.43 -0.04 8.56
CA GLU A 49 -7.72 -0.58 9.72
C GLU A 49 -6.88 0.54 10.33
N LYS A 50 -7.11 0.84 11.61
CA LYS A 50 -6.64 2.07 12.24
C LYS A 50 -5.15 2.05 12.58
N GLU A 51 -4.59 0.90 12.93
CA GLU A 51 -3.21 0.79 13.41
C GLU A 51 -2.19 0.99 12.28
N SER A 52 -2.43 0.34 11.14
CA SER A 52 -1.60 0.46 9.93
C SER A 52 -2.03 1.59 9.00
N SER A 53 -3.22 2.17 9.23
CA SER A 53 -3.89 3.10 8.31
C SER A 53 -4.19 2.48 6.94
N THR A 54 -4.48 1.18 6.92
CA THR A 54 -4.74 0.41 5.70
C THR A 54 -6.20 0.52 5.27
N TYR A 55 -6.42 0.71 3.97
CA TYR A 55 -7.69 0.49 3.32
C TYR A 55 -7.78 -0.92 2.77
N THR A 56 -8.80 -1.65 3.22
CA THR A 56 -9.24 -2.91 2.62
C THR A 56 -10.47 -2.64 1.76
N TYR A 57 -10.51 -3.17 0.53
CA TYR A 57 -11.63 -2.97 -0.39
C TYR A 57 -12.41 -4.25 -0.61
N LEU A 58 -13.71 -4.22 -0.32
CA LEU A 58 -14.65 -5.27 -0.68
C LEU A 58 -15.38 -4.87 -1.96
N VAL A 59 -15.21 -5.67 -3.02
CA VAL A 59 -15.95 -5.53 -4.28
C VAL A 59 -16.71 -6.80 -4.60
N ALA A 60 -17.93 -6.66 -5.12
CA ALA A 60 -18.75 -7.79 -5.54
C ALA A 60 -19.68 -7.45 -6.70
N ASP A 61 -20.07 -8.46 -7.45
CA ASP A 61 -21.14 -8.36 -8.44
C ASP A 61 -22.46 -8.85 -7.81
N ALA A 62 -23.34 -7.93 -7.42
CA ALA A 62 -24.61 -8.25 -6.78
C ALA A 62 -25.72 -8.67 -7.76
N SER A 63 -25.55 -8.46 -9.06
CA SER A 63 -26.49 -8.95 -10.09
C SER A 63 -26.30 -10.43 -10.39
N HIS A 64 -25.08 -10.94 -10.23
CA HIS A 64 -24.81 -12.35 -10.41
C HIS A 64 -25.49 -13.19 -9.31
N PRO A 65 -26.15 -14.33 -9.62
CA PRO A 65 -26.94 -15.09 -8.65
C PRO A 65 -26.14 -15.53 -7.40
N GLN A 66 -24.85 -15.82 -7.59
CA GLN A 66 -23.93 -16.26 -6.54
C GLN A 66 -23.28 -15.10 -5.77
N LYS A 67 -23.50 -13.85 -6.19
CA LYS A 67 -22.91 -12.64 -5.61
C LYS A 67 -21.39 -12.75 -5.33
N PRO A 68 -20.57 -13.11 -6.33
CA PRO A 68 -19.14 -13.33 -6.15
C PRO A 68 -18.45 -12.04 -5.73
N ALA A 69 -17.55 -12.14 -4.75
CA ALA A 69 -16.88 -11.03 -4.12
C ALA A 69 -15.37 -11.29 -3.94
N LEU A 70 -14.59 -10.22 -3.86
CA LEU A 70 -13.20 -10.28 -3.45
C LEU A 70 -12.85 -9.17 -2.46
N LEU A 71 -11.81 -9.42 -1.67
CA LEU A 71 -11.17 -8.44 -0.79
C LEU A 71 -9.82 -8.05 -1.39
N ILE A 72 -9.50 -6.77 -1.41
CA ILE A 72 -8.20 -6.21 -1.78
C ILE A 72 -7.52 -5.69 -0.52
N ASP A 73 -6.27 -6.09 -0.30
CA ASP A 73 -5.43 -5.72 0.85
C ASP A 73 -6.12 -5.97 2.20
N PRO A 74 -6.60 -7.21 2.49
CA PRO A 74 -7.16 -7.54 3.79
C PRO A 74 -6.09 -7.60 4.88
N VAL A 75 -6.40 -7.11 6.08
CA VAL A 75 -5.53 -7.17 7.26
C VAL A 75 -5.96 -8.29 8.20
N ASP A 76 -5.01 -9.00 8.82
CA ASP A 76 -5.28 -10.12 9.74
C ASP A 76 -6.16 -9.73 10.93
N LYS A 77 -5.86 -8.60 11.57
CA LYS A 77 -6.59 -8.04 12.72
C LYS A 77 -8.06 -7.75 12.42
N THR A 78 -8.39 -7.44 11.17
CA THR A 78 -9.76 -7.12 10.75
C THR A 78 -10.45 -8.23 9.97
N ALA A 79 -9.82 -9.41 9.82
CA ALA A 79 -10.39 -10.50 9.06
C ALA A 79 -11.79 -10.89 9.57
N ASP A 80 -12.03 -10.91 10.89
CA ASP A 80 -13.36 -11.22 11.43
C ASP A 80 -14.42 -10.16 11.10
N ARG A 81 -14.05 -8.87 11.13
CA ARG A 81 -14.90 -7.77 10.68
C ARG A 81 -15.27 -7.95 9.20
N ASP A 82 -14.29 -8.23 8.36
CA ASP A 82 -14.47 -8.33 6.91
C ASP A 82 -15.36 -9.52 6.55
N LEU A 83 -15.13 -10.67 7.20
CA LEU A 83 -15.93 -11.88 7.02
C LEU A 83 -17.36 -11.74 7.56
N ALA A 84 -17.56 -11.00 8.64
CA ALA A 84 -18.89 -10.67 9.14
C ALA A 84 -19.67 -9.82 8.13
N LEU A 85 -19.04 -8.79 7.55
CA LEU A 85 -19.66 -7.96 6.52
C LEU A 85 -19.99 -8.75 5.25
N VAL A 86 -19.09 -9.63 4.80
CA VAL A 86 -19.35 -10.54 3.68
C VAL A 86 -20.59 -11.41 3.92
N LYS A 87 -20.74 -11.96 5.13
CA LYS A 87 -21.91 -12.75 5.54
C LYS A 87 -23.19 -11.91 5.59
N GLU A 88 -23.14 -10.73 6.19
CA GLU A 88 -24.28 -9.81 6.31
C GLU A 88 -24.83 -9.41 4.94
N LEU A 89 -23.94 -9.12 3.99
CA LEU A 89 -24.30 -8.75 2.63
C LEU A 89 -24.70 -9.96 1.74
N GLY A 90 -24.59 -11.19 2.27
CA GLY A 90 -24.91 -12.42 1.54
C GLY A 90 -24.01 -12.64 0.33
N LEU A 91 -22.72 -12.29 0.44
CA LEU A 91 -21.75 -12.37 -0.65
C LEU A 91 -20.99 -13.69 -0.62
N LYS A 92 -20.58 -14.18 -1.80
CA LYS A 92 -19.68 -15.32 -1.94
C LYS A 92 -18.26 -14.82 -2.15
N LEU A 93 -17.47 -14.75 -1.07
CA LEU A 93 -16.06 -14.42 -1.17
C LEU A 93 -15.31 -15.51 -1.94
N ILE A 94 -14.63 -15.14 -3.03
CA ILE A 94 -13.86 -16.06 -3.89
C ILE A 94 -12.36 -15.76 -3.87
N TYR A 95 -11.98 -14.49 -3.70
CA TYR A 95 -10.58 -14.07 -3.68
C TYR A 95 -10.23 -13.13 -2.53
N ALA A 96 -9.03 -13.31 -1.98
CA ALA A 96 -8.37 -12.36 -1.10
C ALA A 96 -7.05 -11.94 -1.79
N ILE A 97 -7.03 -10.75 -2.36
CA ILE A 97 -5.97 -10.30 -3.26
C ILE A 97 -5.12 -9.22 -2.57
N ASN A 98 -3.82 -9.18 -2.86
CA ASN A 98 -2.91 -8.15 -2.35
C ASN A 98 -2.26 -7.38 -3.51
N THR A 99 -2.24 -6.05 -3.41
CA THR A 99 -1.57 -5.16 -4.36
C THR A 99 -0.05 -5.34 -4.33
N HIS A 100 0.51 -5.67 -3.16
CA HIS A 100 1.93 -5.94 -2.96
C HIS A 100 2.18 -6.72 -1.65
N VAL A 101 3.44 -6.98 -1.33
CA VAL A 101 3.83 -7.47 0.00
C VAL A 101 3.92 -6.27 0.92
N HIS A 102 2.96 -6.15 1.83
CA HIS A 102 2.88 -5.08 2.84
C HIS A 102 3.98 -5.22 3.89
N ALA A 103 4.47 -4.10 4.39
CA ALA A 103 5.55 -4.04 5.40
C ALA A 103 5.05 -3.53 6.76
N ASP A 104 3.86 -2.95 6.77
CA ASP A 104 3.22 -2.24 7.88
C ASP A 104 2.14 -3.10 8.58
N HIS A 105 1.64 -4.16 7.92
CA HIS A 105 0.68 -5.09 8.49
C HIS A 105 0.87 -6.53 7.99
N ILE A 106 0.26 -7.50 8.69
CA ILE A 106 0.19 -8.89 8.25
C ILE A 106 -1.07 -9.07 7.41
N THR A 107 -0.91 -9.61 6.20
CA THR A 107 -2.06 -9.91 5.31
C THR A 107 -3.04 -10.88 5.97
N GLY A 108 -4.33 -10.53 5.92
CA GLY A 108 -5.44 -11.37 6.35
C GLY A 108 -5.75 -12.53 5.41
N SER A 109 -5.15 -12.58 4.22
CA SER A 109 -5.41 -13.61 3.20
C SER A 109 -5.25 -15.05 3.73
N GLY A 110 -4.22 -15.30 4.54
CA GLY A 110 -4.01 -16.62 5.16
C GLY A 110 -5.12 -16.99 6.14
N LEU A 111 -5.48 -16.06 7.04
CA LEU A 111 -6.53 -16.27 8.04
C LEU A 111 -7.91 -16.43 7.41
N ILE A 112 -8.21 -15.63 6.38
CA ILE A 112 -9.44 -15.72 5.60
C ILE A 112 -9.59 -17.09 4.95
N LYS A 113 -8.52 -17.63 4.35
CA LYS A 113 -8.54 -18.97 3.74
C LYS A 113 -8.85 -20.06 4.76
N THR A 114 -8.30 -19.96 5.97
CA THR A 114 -8.57 -20.91 7.04
C THR A 114 -10.04 -20.85 7.49
N LYS A 115 -10.62 -19.65 7.59
CA LYS A 115 -11.99 -19.45 8.06
C LYS A 115 -13.05 -19.68 6.99
N PHE A 116 -12.74 -19.46 5.72
CA PHE A 116 -13.62 -19.61 4.56
C PHE A 116 -12.97 -20.51 3.51
N PRO A 117 -13.14 -21.85 3.65
CA PRO A 117 -12.61 -22.81 2.69
C PRO A 117 -13.10 -22.53 1.27
N GLY A 118 -12.18 -22.55 0.30
CA GLY A 118 -12.47 -22.29 -1.11
C GLY A 118 -12.11 -20.88 -1.59
N VAL A 119 -11.88 -19.93 -0.68
CA VAL A 119 -11.27 -18.63 -1.03
C VAL A 119 -9.83 -18.87 -1.48
N LYS A 120 -9.40 -18.18 -2.54
CA LYS A 120 -8.01 -18.23 -3.02
C LYS A 120 -7.31 -16.90 -2.80
N SER A 121 -6.07 -16.98 -2.33
CA SER A 121 -5.17 -15.84 -2.24
C SER A 121 -4.56 -15.52 -3.60
N ILE A 122 -4.49 -14.23 -3.96
CA ILE A 122 -3.87 -13.75 -5.20
C ILE A 122 -2.81 -12.71 -4.87
N ILE A 123 -1.64 -12.82 -5.50
CA ILE A 123 -0.60 -11.78 -5.46
C ILE A 123 0.19 -11.76 -6.77
N SER A 124 0.91 -10.68 -7.05
CA SER A 124 1.75 -10.62 -8.25
C SER A 124 2.87 -11.67 -8.20
N LYS A 125 3.18 -12.28 -9.35
CA LYS A 125 4.31 -13.19 -9.47
C LYS A 125 5.65 -12.50 -9.16
N ALA A 126 5.75 -11.23 -9.52
CA ALA A 126 6.94 -10.40 -9.30
C ALA A 126 7.24 -10.12 -7.81
N SER A 127 6.28 -10.39 -6.91
CA SER A 127 6.46 -10.22 -5.46
C SER A 127 7.35 -11.28 -4.81
N ASN A 128 7.50 -12.46 -5.42
CA ASN A 128 8.12 -13.66 -4.83
C ASN A 128 7.46 -14.14 -3.51
N ALA A 129 6.26 -13.66 -3.17
CA ALA A 129 5.50 -14.14 -2.03
C ALA A 129 4.81 -15.49 -2.34
N LYS A 130 4.23 -16.12 -1.33
CA LYS A 130 3.40 -17.32 -1.49
C LYS A 130 1.93 -16.92 -1.60
N ALA A 131 1.23 -17.45 -2.60
CA ALA A 131 -0.21 -17.35 -2.79
C ALA A 131 -0.73 -18.57 -3.56
N ASP A 132 -2.06 -18.72 -3.65
CA ASP A 132 -2.68 -19.80 -4.44
C ASP A 132 -2.65 -19.50 -5.94
N ILE A 133 -2.73 -18.22 -6.30
CA ILE A 133 -2.72 -17.74 -7.68
C ILE A 133 -1.72 -16.60 -7.80
N PHE A 134 -0.92 -16.64 -8.86
CA PHE A 134 -0.03 -15.56 -9.25
C PHE A 134 -0.59 -14.82 -10.45
N VAL A 135 -0.49 -13.49 -10.44
CA VAL A 135 -0.87 -12.64 -11.57
C VAL A 135 0.33 -11.95 -12.21
N GLU A 136 0.22 -11.73 -13.51
CA GLU A 136 1.15 -11.00 -14.37
C GLU A 136 0.44 -9.79 -15.02
N PRO A 137 1.18 -8.81 -15.58
CA PRO A 137 0.58 -7.64 -16.21
C PRO A 137 -0.32 -8.01 -17.40
N GLY A 138 -1.51 -7.43 -17.46
CA GLY A 138 -2.52 -7.72 -18.49
C GLY A 138 -3.51 -8.82 -18.10
N ASP A 139 -3.26 -9.56 -17.01
CA ASP A 139 -4.22 -10.53 -16.48
C ASP A 139 -5.53 -9.85 -16.07
N LYS A 140 -6.61 -10.64 -16.06
CA LYS A 140 -7.94 -10.21 -15.62
C LYS A 140 -8.47 -11.13 -14.52
N ILE A 141 -8.87 -10.53 -13.41
CA ILE A 141 -9.48 -11.23 -12.26
C ILE A 141 -11.00 -11.02 -12.33
N TYR A 142 -11.73 -12.06 -12.73
CA TYR A 142 -13.19 -12.02 -12.87
C TYR A 142 -13.91 -12.37 -11.57
N PHE A 143 -15.01 -11.67 -11.28
CA PHE A 143 -15.93 -11.96 -10.20
C PHE A 143 -17.36 -11.64 -10.66
N GLY A 144 -18.02 -12.65 -11.22
CA GLY A 144 -19.27 -12.43 -11.98
C GLY A 144 -18.94 -11.81 -13.33
N ASP A 145 -19.71 -10.80 -13.74
CA ASP A 145 -19.51 -10.09 -15.01
C ASP A 145 -18.50 -8.93 -14.88
N ILE A 146 -18.07 -8.60 -13.66
CA ILE A 146 -17.07 -7.56 -13.38
C ILE A 146 -15.66 -8.19 -13.37
N PHE A 147 -14.67 -7.46 -13.86
CA PHE A 147 -13.27 -7.86 -13.74
C PHE A 147 -12.33 -6.72 -13.33
N LEU A 148 -11.19 -7.10 -12.74
CA LEU A 148 -10.04 -6.24 -12.50
C LEU A 148 -8.92 -6.58 -13.49
N GLU A 149 -8.48 -5.61 -14.28
CA GLU A 149 -7.25 -5.62 -15.08
C GLU A 149 -6.04 -5.42 -14.15
N VAL A 150 -5.02 -6.25 -14.31
CA VAL A 150 -3.78 -6.16 -13.54
C VAL A 150 -2.75 -5.31 -14.29
N ARG A 151 -2.36 -4.18 -13.73
CA ARG A 151 -1.25 -3.35 -14.25
C ARG A 151 -0.03 -3.48 -13.37
N ALA A 152 1.12 -3.78 -13.96
CA ALA A 152 2.39 -3.72 -13.22
C ALA A 152 2.71 -2.27 -12.87
N THR A 153 2.72 -1.95 -11.58
CA THR A 153 3.08 -0.62 -11.10
C THR A 153 4.25 -0.72 -10.12
N PRO A 154 5.37 -1.35 -10.54
CA PRO A 154 6.52 -1.53 -9.67
C PRO A 154 7.11 -0.18 -9.34
N GLY A 155 7.35 0.02 -8.07
CA GLY A 155 7.62 1.33 -7.56
C GLY A 155 7.95 1.15 -6.11
N HIS A 156 6.96 1.27 -5.24
CA HIS A 156 7.07 1.01 -3.81
C HIS A 156 7.76 -0.34 -3.48
N THR A 157 7.32 -1.44 -4.11
CA THR A 157 8.07 -2.71 -4.19
C THR A 157 8.20 -3.15 -5.67
N LEU A 158 9.02 -4.17 -5.93
CA LEU A 158 9.11 -4.79 -7.26
C LEU A 158 7.85 -5.58 -7.65
N GLY A 159 7.05 -6.00 -6.67
CA GLY A 159 5.84 -6.78 -6.86
C GLY A 159 4.56 -5.95 -6.87
N CYS A 160 4.64 -4.61 -6.83
CA CYS A 160 3.44 -3.77 -6.83
C CYS A 160 2.65 -3.90 -8.14
N VAL A 161 1.35 -4.10 -7.99
CA VAL A 161 0.37 -4.02 -9.08
C VAL A 161 -0.76 -3.08 -8.71
N THR A 162 -1.34 -2.44 -9.71
CA THR A 162 -2.60 -1.70 -9.61
C THR A 162 -3.70 -2.53 -10.25
N TYR A 163 -4.80 -2.72 -9.53
CA TYR A 163 -5.98 -3.38 -10.05
C TYR A 163 -6.97 -2.34 -10.56
N VAL A 164 -7.40 -2.44 -11.82
CA VAL A 164 -8.32 -1.47 -12.43
C VAL A 164 -9.59 -2.14 -12.88
N THR A 165 -10.77 -1.62 -12.53
CA THR A 165 -12.05 -2.12 -13.08
C THR A 165 -12.02 -2.07 -14.61
N GLY A 166 -12.69 -3.01 -15.26
CA GLY A 166 -12.65 -3.13 -16.73
C GLY A 166 -13.10 -1.86 -17.49
N ASP A 167 -12.69 -1.77 -18.75
CA ASP A 167 -13.00 -0.69 -19.69
C ASP A 167 -14.18 -1.01 -20.63
N GLY A 168 -14.80 -2.17 -20.47
CA GLY A 168 -15.96 -2.59 -21.26
C GLY A 168 -17.22 -1.77 -20.96
N PRO A 169 -18.22 -1.80 -21.86
CA PRO A 169 -19.47 -1.03 -21.71
C PRO A 169 -20.31 -1.46 -20.50
N ASN A 170 -20.17 -2.71 -20.07
CA ASN A 170 -20.85 -3.28 -18.91
C ASN A 170 -19.90 -3.35 -17.70
N GLN A 171 -18.98 -2.40 -17.53
CA GLN A 171 -18.07 -2.33 -16.37
C GLN A 171 -18.35 -1.05 -15.57
N PRO A 172 -17.89 -0.97 -14.30
CA PRO A 172 -18.08 0.23 -13.48
C PRO A 172 -17.55 1.50 -14.16
N GLN A 173 -18.37 2.55 -14.17
CA GLN A 173 -18.03 3.89 -14.65
C GLN A 173 -18.36 4.94 -13.56
N PRO A 174 -17.44 5.89 -13.26
CA PRO A 174 -16.07 5.96 -13.76
C PRO A 174 -15.26 4.72 -13.35
N ARG A 175 -14.17 4.43 -14.08
CA ARG A 175 -13.26 3.33 -13.70
C ARG A 175 -12.71 3.57 -12.29
N MET A 176 -12.37 2.49 -11.60
CA MET A 176 -11.75 2.52 -10.28
C MET A 176 -10.40 1.81 -10.35
N ALA A 177 -9.34 2.43 -9.83
CA ALA A 177 -8.01 1.87 -9.74
C ALA A 177 -7.57 1.74 -8.28
N PHE A 178 -7.27 0.52 -7.85
CA PHE A 178 -6.74 0.19 -6.54
C PHE A 178 -5.22 0.20 -6.62
N THR A 179 -4.60 1.31 -6.21
CA THR A 179 -3.22 1.67 -6.56
C THR A 179 -2.16 1.12 -5.62
N GLY A 180 -2.57 0.41 -4.57
CA GLY A 180 -1.66 -0.01 -3.49
C GLY A 180 -0.87 1.20 -2.96
N ASP A 181 0.43 1.00 -2.79
CA ASP A 181 1.37 2.06 -2.40
C ASP A 181 2.16 2.65 -3.58
N ALA A 182 1.81 2.31 -4.82
CA ALA A 182 2.42 2.95 -5.99
C ALA A 182 2.04 4.44 -6.04
N LEU A 183 0.75 4.74 -5.84
CA LEU A 183 0.21 6.09 -5.79
C LEU A 183 -0.70 6.25 -4.57
N LEU A 184 -0.44 7.29 -3.76
CA LEU A 184 -1.25 7.68 -2.60
C LEU A 184 -1.94 9.01 -2.90
N ILE A 185 -2.93 9.40 -2.09
CA ILE A 185 -3.61 10.69 -2.28
C ILE A 185 -2.63 11.82 -1.93
N ARG A 186 -2.33 12.69 -2.92
CA ARG A 186 -1.29 13.73 -2.82
C ARG A 186 0.09 13.18 -2.42
N GLY A 187 0.33 11.91 -2.71
CA GLY A 187 1.56 11.20 -2.35
C GLY A 187 1.87 10.11 -3.36
N CYS A 188 2.97 9.38 -3.17
CA CYS A 188 3.31 8.27 -4.05
C CYS A 188 4.45 7.44 -3.45
N GLY A 189 4.46 6.16 -3.81
CA GLY A 189 5.68 5.36 -3.96
C GLY A 189 6.48 5.84 -5.17
N ARG A 190 7.39 5.01 -5.71
CA ARG A 190 8.07 5.36 -6.97
C ARG A 190 7.07 5.32 -8.13
N THR A 191 7.26 6.20 -9.10
CA THR A 191 6.26 6.63 -10.08
C THR A 191 6.31 5.83 -11.37
N ASP A 192 5.28 5.05 -11.65
CA ASP A 192 5.08 4.40 -12.94
C ASP A 192 4.00 5.14 -13.75
N PHE A 193 4.25 5.32 -15.04
CA PHE A 193 3.36 6.08 -15.92
C PHE A 193 2.04 5.35 -16.23
N GLN A 194 1.85 4.10 -15.79
CA GLN A 194 0.71 3.28 -16.21
C GLN A 194 -0.61 3.69 -15.57
N ILE A 195 -0.58 4.38 -14.42
CA ILE A 195 -1.78 4.92 -13.78
C ILE A 195 -2.25 6.18 -14.51
N PHE A 196 -1.34 7.03 -14.98
CA PHE A 196 -1.68 8.29 -15.65
C PHE A 196 -2.08 8.17 -17.12
N THR A 197 -2.08 6.96 -17.67
CA THR A 197 -2.71 6.67 -18.97
C THR A 197 -4.21 6.37 -18.85
N LEU A 198 -4.74 6.23 -17.63
CA LEU A 198 -6.17 6.03 -17.39
C LEU A 198 -6.96 7.34 -17.63
N PRO A 199 -8.27 7.26 -17.93
CA PRO A 199 -9.15 8.42 -18.01
C PRO A 199 -9.06 9.30 -16.75
N LYS A 200 -9.11 10.63 -16.92
CA LYS A 200 -8.90 11.59 -15.83
C LYS A 200 -9.91 11.48 -14.69
N ASP A 201 -11.11 11.01 -14.97
CA ASP A 201 -12.20 10.77 -14.02
C ASP A 201 -12.08 9.43 -13.27
N THR A 202 -11.09 8.59 -13.63
CA THR A 202 -10.83 7.33 -12.94
C THR A 202 -10.53 7.59 -11.46
N LEU A 203 -11.28 6.93 -10.58
CA LEU A 203 -11.13 7.02 -9.13
C LEU A 203 -9.88 6.24 -8.69
N LEU A 204 -9.11 6.84 -7.79
CA LEU A 204 -7.89 6.27 -7.24
C LEU A 204 -8.09 5.91 -5.77
N TYR A 205 -7.92 4.63 -5.47
CA TYR A 205 -8.11 4.02 -4.16
C TYR A 205 -6.78 3.43 -3.66
N PRO A 206 -6.02 4.15 -2.81
CA PRO A 206 -4.71 3.71 -2.34
C PRO A 206 -4.81 2.61 -1.27
N ALA A 207 -3.71 1.90 -0.99
CA ALA A 207 -3.69 1.00 0.17
C ALA A 207 -3.66 1.76 1.50
N HIS A 208 -3.12 2.99 1.53
CA HIS A 208 -2.99 3.76 2.77
C HIS A 208 -3.38 5.23 2.60
N ASP A 209 -3.85 5.83 3.69
CA ASP A 209 -3.88 7.28 3.86
C ASP A 209 -3.69 7.66 5.34
N TYR A 210 -2.91 8.72 5.57
CA TYR A 210 -2.54 9.17 6.92
C TYR A 210 -3.14 10.53 7.29
N LYS A 211 -4.05 11.05 6.47
CA LYS A 211 -4.66 12.39 6.58
C LYS A 211 -6.20 12.35 6.61
N GLY A 212 -6.79 11.17 6.50
CA GLY A 212 -8.24 10.97 6.45
C GLY A 212 -8.84 11.12 5.05
N PHE A 213 -8.03 11.16 3.98
CA PHE A 213 -8.52 11.15 2.61
C PHE A 213 -8.84 9.73 2.15
N THR A 214 -10.00 9.55 1.52
CA THR A 214 -10.51 8.22 1.15
C THR A 214 -10.38 7.91 -0.34
N VAL A 215 -10.43 8.92 -1.21
CA VAL A 215 -10.37 8.77 -2.67
C VAL A 215 -9.78 10.01 -3.33
N SER A 216 -9.14 9.85 -4.48
CA SER A 216 -8.74 10.92 -5.41
C SER A 216 -9.10 10.51 -6.84
N SER A 217 -8.67 11.27 -7.84
CA SER A 217 -8.84 10.93 -9.25
C SER A 217 -7.54 11.09 -10.03
N VAL A 218 -7.43 10.42 -11.18
CA VAL A 218 -6.26 10.55 -12.06
C VAL A 218 -6.00 12.02 -12.41
N GLY A 219 -7.05 12.75 -12.81
CA GLY A 219 -6.95 14.16 -13.16
C GLY A 219 -6.48 15.02 -11.99
N GLU A 220 -6.99 14.76 -10.79
CA GLU A 220 -6.56 15.45 -9.58
C GLU A 220 -5.09 15.18 -9.24
N GLU A 221 -4.63 13.93 -9.28
CA GLU A 221 -3.23 13.61 -8.97
C GLU A 221 -2.27 14.13 -10.04
N MET A 222 -2.67 14.15 -11.31
CA MET A 222 -1.86 14.77 -12.38
C MET A 222 -1.65 16.27 -12.15
N LEU A 223 -2.64 16.97 -11.59
CA LEU A 223 -2.58 18.42 -11.37
C LEU A 223 -1.95 18.79 -10.02
N TYR A 224 -2.32 18.09 -8.96
CA TYR A 224 -2.10 18.53 -7.59
C TYR A 224 -1.17 17.63 -6.77
N ASN A 225 -0.70 16.51 -7.32
CA ASN A 225 0.25 15.69 -6.56
C ASN A 225 1.60 16.43 -6.46
N PRO A 226 2.06 16.80 -5.24
CA PRO A 226 3.24 17.64 -5.04
C PRO A 226 4.55 16.96 -5.45
N ARG A 227 4.52 15.64 -5.67
CA ARG A 227 5.68 14.85 -6.12
C ARG A 227 5.71 14.67 -7.65
N LEU A 228 4.57 14.87 -8.33
CA LEU A 228 4.38 14.53 -9.75
C LEU A 228 4.15 15.74 -10.64
N SER A 229 3.69 16.86 -10.06
CA SER A 229 3.52 18.15 -10.73
C SER A 229 4.84 18.92 -10.95
N LYS A 230 5.99 18.32 -10.61
CA LYS A 230 7.32 18.94 -10.84
C LYS A 230 7.77 18.75 -12.29
N ASP A 231 8.69 19.60 -12.76
CA ASP A 231 9.22 19.49 -14.13
C ASP A 231 9.87 18.11 -14.40
N LYS A 232 9.98 17.75 -15.68
CA LYS A 232 10.49 16.42 -16.12
C LYS A 232 11.91 16.10 -15.62
N PHE A 233 12.76 17.11 -15.41
CA PHE A 233 14.11 16.98 -14.87
C PHE A 233 14.10 16.72 -13.34
N GLN A 234 13.20 17.40 -12.61
CA GLN A 234 12.96 17.15 -11.18
C GLN A 234 12.34 15.77 -10.94
N LEU A 235 11.45 15.31 -11.83
CA LEU A 235 10.89 13.96 -11.82
C LEU A 235 11.97 12.90 -12.01
N THR A 236 12.89 13.05 -12.96
CA THR A 236 14.01 12.10 -13.14
C THR A 236 14.90 12.03 -11.91
N TRP A 237 15.22 13.17 -11.29
CA TRP A 237 15.99 13.21 -10.05
C TRP A 237 15.26 12.54 -8.88
N PHE A 238 13.95 12.79 -8.71
CA PHE A 238 13.14 12.15 -7.68
C PHE A 238 13.05 10.63 -7.88
N VAL A 239 12.87 10.18 -9.12
CA VAL A 239 12.86 8.76 -9.48
C VAL A 239 14.19 8.10 -9.14
N ASP A 240 15.32 8.76 -9.40
CA ASP A 240 16.66 8.26 -9.08
C ASP A 240 16.95 8.29 -7.58
N TYR A 241 16.53 9.33 -6.86
CA TYR A 241 16.61 9.43 -5.40
C TYR A 241 15.83 8.30 -4.72
N LYS A 242 14.60 8.01 -5.17
CA LYS A 242 13.79 6.90 -4.63
C LYS A 242 14.38 5.54 -5.03
N ARG A 243 14.94 5.40 -6.24
CA ARG A 243 15.66 4.17 -6.66
C ARG A 243 16.88 3.88 -5.77
N GLN A 244 17.65 4.90 -5.40
CA GLN A 244 18.79 4.76 -4.49
C GLN A 244 18.34 4.40 -3.07
N ASN A 245 17.30 5.06 -2.56
CA ASN A 245 16.72 4.73 -1.25
C ASN A 245 16.07 3.35 -1.20
N GLN A 246 15.52 2.84 -2.31
CA GLN A 246 15.01 1.48 -2.37
C GLN A 246 16.10 0.43 -2.49
N LYS A 247 17.24 0.75 -3.11
CA LYS A 247 18.43 -0.13 -3.04
C LYS A 247 18.98 -0.19 -1.61
N LEU A 248 18.96 0.93 -0.89
CA LEU A 248 19.26 0.98 0.55
C LEU A 248 18.24 0.15 1.35
N ALA A 249 16.95 0.32 1.10
CA ALA A 249 15.91 -0.50 1.72
C ALA A 249 16.08 -1.99 1.38
N LYS A 250 16.43 -2.36 0.14
CA LYS A 250 16.77 -3.75 -0.23
C LYS A 250 17.99 -4.31 0.52
N PHE A 251 18.94 -3.43 0.86
CA PHE A 251 20.10 -3.74 1.70
C PHE A 251 19.66 -3.99 3.16
N PHE A 252 18.73 -3.18 3.68
CA PHE A 252 18.10 -3.38 4.99
C PHE A 252 17.15 -4.61 5.02
N PHE A 253 16.42 -4.91 3.94
CA PHE A 253 15.51 -6.07 3.89
C PHE A 253 16.22 -7.41 3.66
N HIS A 254 17.53 -7.41 3.34
CA HIS A 254 18.38 -8.61 3.35
C HIS A 254 19.16 -8.78 4.66
N GLY A 255 19.06 -7.83 5.59
CA GLY A 255 19.78 -7.84 6.86
C GLY A 255 18.87 -7.50 8.02
N HIS A 256 18.55 -8.51 8.81
CA HIS A 256 18.06 -8.38 10.19
C HIS A 256 16.70 -7.70 10.39
N TYR A 257 15.70 -8.52 10.71
CA TYR A 257 14.65 -8.12 11.66
C TYR A 257 15.34 -7.81 12.99
N GLU A 258 15.53 -6.53 13.30
CA GLU A 258 15.63 -6.05 14.67
C GLU A 258 14.57 -4.97 14.88
N SER A 259 13.73 -5.23 15.87
CA SER A 259 12.66 -4.36 16.33
C SER A 259 13.21 -3.19 17.13
N GLU A 260 13.18 -1.98 16.57
CA GLU A 260 13.19 -0.73 17.34
C GLU A 260 11.97 0.10 16.95
N TYR A 261 10.89 -0.08 17.71
CA TYR A 261 9.72 0.80 17.68
C TYR A 261 10.08 2.10 18.38
N GLY A 262 10.29 3.17 17.62
CA GLY A 262 10.30 4.54 18.13
C GLY A 262 8.88 4.96 18.55
N THR A 263 8.76 5.52 19.74
CA THR A 263 7.53 6.13 20.26
C THR A 263 7.12 7.32 19.41
N PHE A 264 6.07 7.19 18.60
CA PHE A 264 5.44 8.32 17.92
C PHE A 264 4.59 9.12 18.93
N GLN A 265 4.96 10.38 19.15
CA GLN A 265 4.07 11.34 19.80
C GLN A 265 2.88 11.65 18.87
N PRO A 266 1.64 11.77 19.40
CA PRO A 266 0.50 12.17 18.60
C PRO A 266 0.69 13.60 18.06
N PRO A 267 0.23 13.90 16.83
CA PRO A 267 0.30 15.24 16.27
C PRO A 267 -0.56 16.23 17.09
N PRO A 268 -0.20 17.52 17.14
CA PRO A 268 -1.03 18.54 17.78
C PRO A 268 -2.39 18.63 17.08
N GLN A 269 -3.46 18.72 17.88
CA GLN A 269 -4.86 18.84 17.45
C GLN A 269 -5.05 20.02 16.48
N PRO A 270 -5.94 19.91 15.47
CA PRO A 270 -6.20 21.02 14.55
C PRO A 270 -6.92 22.17 15.26
N VAL A 271 -6.43 23.38 15.03
CA VAL A 271 -7.03 24.65 15.47
C VAL A 271 -8.39 24.83 14.77
N ILE A 272 -9.44 24.99 15.56
CA ILE A 272 -10.81 25.32 15.13
C ILE A 272 -10.78 26.72 14.49
N GLY A 273 -11.24 26.89 13.23
CA GLY A 273 -11.39 28.25 12.69
C GLY A 273 -11.49 28.49 11.19
N PHE A 274 -11.92 27.56 10.33
CA PHE A 274 -12.27 27.91 8.94
C PHE A 274 -13.71 27.49 8.60
N PRO A 275 -14.54 28.38 8.03
CA PRO A 275 -15.92 28.05 7.67
C PRO A 275 -15.99 27.16 6.43
N LEU A 276 -16.89 26.18 6.46
CA LEU A 276 -17.25 25.35 5.30
C LEU A 276 -18.02 26.18 4.25
N PRO A 277 -17.92 25.87 2.94
CA PRO A 277 -18.66 26.59 1.90
C PRO A 277 -20.17 26.35 2.00
N VAL A 278 -20.95 27.41 1.79
CA VAL A 278 -22.42 27.38 1.77
C VAL A 278 -22.92 26.81 0.43
N PRO A 279 -23.89 25.86 0.40
CA PRO A 279 -24.48 25.37 -0.84
C PRO A 279 -25.44 26.41 -1.48
N PRO A 280 -25.61 26.39 -2.81
CA PRO A 280 -26.40 27.40 -3.54
C PRO A 280 -27.91 27.25 -3.29
N PRO A 281 -28.69 28.36 -3.33
CA PRO A 281 -30.11 28.34 -3.02
C PRO A 281 -30.99 27.98 -4.23
N GLY A 282 -31.94 27.06 -4.03
CA GLY A 282 -33.19 27.01 -4.83
C GLY A 282 -33.59 25.66 -5.42
N SER A 283 -34.36 24.87 -4.68
CA SER A 283 -35.64 24.33 -5.18
C SER A 283 -36.50 23.89 -4.00
N VAL A 284 -37.53 24.69 -3.72
CA VAL A 284 -38.62 24.38 -2.80
C VAL A 284 -39.58 23.45 -3.54
N LEU A 285 -39.85 22.27 -3.00
CA LEU A 285 -41.10 21.54 -3.25
C LEU A 285 -41.62 21.03 -1.90
N GLU A 286 -42.85 21.48 -1.60
CA GLU A 286 -43.63 21.27 -0.37
C GLU A 286 -44.13 19.80 -0.20
N PRO A 287 -44.57 19.42 1.02
CA PRO A 287 -44.76 18.02 1.42
C PRO A 287 -46.23 17.58 1.59
N SER A 288 -46.57 16.40 1.09
CA SER A 288 -47.62 15.47 1.60
C SER A 288 -47.77 14.33 0.58
N GLU A 289 -48.01 13.06 0.88
CA GLU A 289 -48.17 12.27 2.09
C GLU A 289 -48.17 10.83 1.55
N TYR A 290 -47.29 9.96 2.02
CA TYR A 290 -47.57 8.52 2.13
C TYR A 290 -46.64 7.92 3.20
N TYR A 291 -47.10 8.01 4.45
CA TYR A 291 -46.87 7.03 5.53
C TYR A 291 -47.03 5.58 4.98
N ALA A 292 -46.41 4.49 5.45
CA ALA A 292 -45.66 4.17 6.66
C ALA A 292 -45.00 2.77 6.52
N ARG A 293 -43.99 2.52 7.37
CA ARG A 293 -43.40 1.25 7.92
C ARG A 293 -41.88 1.31 7.76
N GLY A 294 -41.04 1.36 8.79
CA GLY A 294 -41.19 1.20 10.24
C GLY A 294 -39.86 0.67 10.76
N TYR A 295 -39.05 1.53 11.38
CA TYR A 295 -37.83 1.14 12.11
C TYR A 295 -38.13 1.26 13.61
N HIS A 296 -37.93 0.16 14.35
CA HIS A 296 -38.11 0.11 15.79
C HIS A 296 -36.92 0.71 16.54
N SER A 297 -37.25 1.74 17.34
CA SER A 297 -36.73 2.17 18.65
C SER A 297 -35.51 1.46 19.27
N VAL A 298 -34.50 2.28 19.59
CA VAL A 298 -33.44 2.03 20.59
C VAL A 298 -34.00 2.30 22.00
N PRO A 299 -33.72 1.50 23.05
CA PRO A 299 -34.16 1.80 24.42
C PRO A 299 -33.29 2.86 25.09
N VAL A 300 -33.94 3.82 25.74
CA VAL A 300 -33.36 4.80 26.69
C VAL A 300 -33.16 4.12 28.06
N PRO A 301 -32.01 4.27 28.75
CA PRO A 301 -31.82 3.72 30.09
C PRO A 301 -32.50 4.59 31.17
N PRO A 302 -32.95 4.00 32.30
CA PRO A 302 -33.64 4.73 33.37
C PRO A 302 -32.68 5.61 34.22
N PRO A 303 -33.20 6.66 34.89
CA PRO A 303 -32.38 7.60 35.65
C PRO A 303 -31.89 6.98 36.96
N GLY A 304 -30.58 6.98 37.22
CA GLY A 304 -30.01 6.65 38.54
C GLY A 304 -28.78 5.74 38.60
N ALA A 305 -28.11 5.41 37.49
CA ALA A 305 -26.89 4.61 37.53
C ALA A 305 -25.61 5.48 37.58
N VAL A 306 -24.89 5.36 38.69
CA VAL A 306 -23.55 5.95 38.93
C VAL A 306 -22.53 5.30 37.99
N LEU A 307 -21.78 6.10 37.23
CA LEU A 307 -20.65 5.63 36.42
C LEU A 307 -19.38 5.66 37.27
N GLU A 308 -18.94 4.49 37.72
CA GLU A 308 -17.55 4.24 38.17
C GLU A 308 -16.69 3.85 36.94
N PRO A 309 -15.45 4.35 36.80
CA PRO A 309 -14.57 4.01 35.69
C PRO A 309 -13.89 2.66 35.94
N SER A 310 -14.23 1.63 35.17
CA SER A 310 -13.55 0.33 35.30
C SER A 310 -12.16 0.36 34.66
N GLU A 311 -11.15 0.45 35.54
CA GLU A 311 -9.81 -0.09 35.34
C GLU A 311 -9.90 -1.54 34.85
N TYR A 312 -9.31 -1.87 33.69
CA TYR A 312 -8.95 -3.25 33.36
C TYR A 312 -7.75 -3.28 32.39
N TYR A 313 -6.57 -2.91 32.91
CA TYR A 313 -5.32 -3.51 32.46
C TYR A 313 -4.97 -4.62 33.46
N ALA A 314 -4.99 -5.89 33.04
CA ALA A 314 -4.15 -6.96 33.60
C ALA A 314 -4.47 -8.33 32.97
N ARG A 315 -3.60 -8.78 32.06
CA ARG A 315 -3.18 -10.18 31.77
C ARG A 315 -2.54 -10.15 30.37
N GLY A 316 -1.23 -10.24 30.20
CA GLY A 316 -0.32 -11.23 30.76
C GLY A 316 -0.05 -12.26 29.65
N TYR A 317 1.06 -12.07 28.93
CA TYR A 317 1.50 -12.92 27.82
C TYR A 317 1.70 -14.37 28.25
N GLN A 318 1.33 -15.30 27.37
CA GLN A 318 1.78 -16.69 27.43
C GLN A 318 2.17 -17.17 26.02
N SER A 319 3.47 -17.16 25.76
CA SER A 319 4.12 -17.82 24.63
C SER A 319 4.33 -19.31 24.95
N VAL A 320 3.98 -20.21 24.04
CA VAL A 320 4.46 -21.61 24.05
C VAL A 320 4.81 -22.05 22.61
N PRO A 321 5.91 -22.80 22.41
CA PRO A 321 6.72 -22.77 21.19
C PRO A 321 6.52 -23.98 20.26
N GLY A 322 6.99 -23.87 19.02
CA GLY A 322 7.20 -25.01 18.12
C GLY A 322 7.26 -24.64 16.65
N TYR A 323 8.43 -24.20 16.17
CA TYR A 323 8.75 -24.05 14.74
C TYR A 323 9.64 -25.21 14.28
N VAL A 324 9.50 -25.61 13.02
CA VAL A 324 10.62 -26.16 12.25
C VAL A 324 10.79 -25.33 10.99
N ILE A 325 11.92 -24.63 10.96
CA ILE A 325 12.48 -23.82 9.90
C ILE A 325 13.64 -24.66 9.33
N ASP A 326 13.68 -24.85 8.01
CA ASP A 326 14.80 -25.55 7.37
C ASP A 326 16.07 -24.66 7.37
N GLU A 327 17.19 -25.29 7.68
CA GLU A 327 18.43 -24.68 8.15
C GLU A 327 19.16 -23.90 7.05
N ARG A 328 19.28 -22.59 7.22
CA ARG A 328 20.48 -21.87 6.79
C ARG A 328 21.21 -21.40 8.03
N ARG A 329 22.49 -21.78 8.13
CA ARG A 329 23.41 -21.39 9.20
C ARG A 329 23.18 -19.92 9.57
N PRO A 330 22.97 -19.58 10.85
CA PRO A 330 22.91 -18.19 11.24
C PRO A 330 24.22 -17.55 10.82
N VAL A 331 24.14 -16.51 10.00
CA VAL A 331 25.27 -15.58 9.90
C VAL A 331 25.32 -14.91 11.26
N THR A 332 26.16 -15.45 12.14
CA THR A 332 26.62 -14.75 13.32
C THR A 332 27.31 -13.49 12.80
N GLU A 333 26.65 -12.34 12.94
CA GLU A 333 27.38 -11.09 12.84
C GLU A 333 28.53 -11.15 13.84
N PRO A 334 29.79 -10.94 13.42
CA PRO A 334 30.90 -10.90 14.34
C PRO A 334 30.59 -9.86 15.42
N ARG A 335 30.79 -10.22 16.69
CA ARG A 335 30.59 -9.28 17.79
C ARG A 335 31.42 -8.04 17.50
N LEU A 336 30.77 -6.88 17.63
CA LEU A 336 31.48 -5.61 17.61
C LEU A 336 32.65 -5.68 18.60
N PRO A 337 33.81 -5.11 18.25
CA PRO A 337 34.94 -5.06 19.16
C PRO A 337 34.50 -4.44 20.50
N PHE A 338 34.90 -5.08 21.60
CA PHE A 338 34.56 -4.66 22.97
C PHE A 338 33.06 -4.71 23.33
N GLY A 339 32.21 -5.35 22.51
CA GLY A 339 30.77 -5.56 22.79
C GLY A 339 29.89 -4.31 22.62
N ILE A 340 30.46 -3.11 22.75
CA ILE A 340 29.78 -1.81 22.55
C ILE A 340 30.19 -1.12 21.24
N GLY A 341 31.18 -1.67 20.51
CA GLY A 341 31.75 -1.05 19.32
C GLY A 341 32.93 -0.15 19.61
N LEU A 342 33.89 -0.11 18.68
CA LEU A 342 35.16 0.61 18.86
C LEU A 342 34.95 2.11 19.05
N GLY A 343 33.99 2.70 18.31
CA GLY A 343 33.66 4.12 18.44
C GLY A 343 33.19 4.50 19.84
N TRP A 344 32.26 3.74 20.44
CA TRP A 344 31.76 4.00 21.78
C TRP A 344 32.79 3.71 22.87
N PHE A 345 33.61 2.68 22.69
CA PHE A 345 34.73 2.41 23.58
C PHE A 345 35.73 3.56 23.62
N LEU A 346 36.14 4.08 22.45
CA LEU A 346 37.05 5.23 22.35
C LEU A 346 36.42 6.52 22.91
N PHE A 347 35.10 6.69 22.75
CA PHE A 347 34.37 7.81 23.33
C PHE A 347 34.45 7.80 24.86
N ILE A 348 34.16 6.66 25.49
CA ILE A 348 34.16 6.51 26.95
C ILE A 348 35.57 6.67 27.51
N ILE A 349 36.56 6.01 26.91
CA ILE A 349 37.95 6.09 27.38
C ILE A 349 38.54 7.49 27.19
N GLY A 350 38.08 8.26 26.21
CA GLY A 350 38.55 9.62 26.00
C GLY A 350 38.34 10.56 27.20
N PHE A 351 37.34 10.30 28.05
CA PHE A 351 37.18 11.04 29.32
C PHE A 351 38.31 10.76 30.32
N PHE A 352 38.93 9.58 30.26
CA PHE A 352 39.99 9.18 31.19
C PHE A 352 41.40 9.45 30.64
N LEU A 353 41.55 9.52 29.31
CA LEU A 353 42.84 9.72 28.62
C LEU A 353 42.97 11.10 27.97
N ALA A 354 42.42 12.13 28.61
CA ALA A 354 42.54 13.54 28.21
C ALA A 354 42.18 13.81 26.73
N GLY A 355 41.17 13.11 26.21
CA GLY A 355 40.66 13.28 24.85
C GLY A 355 41.54 12.72 23.73
N PHE A 356 42.73 12.18 24.01
CA PHE A 356 43.60 11.57 22.98
C PHE A 356 42.87 10.50 22.13
N PRO A 357 42.10 9.56 22.71
CA PRO A 357 41.30 8.58 21.95
C PRO A 357 40.25 9.19 21.00
N TRP A 358 39.72 10.38 21.29
CA TRP A 358 38.72 11.04 20.43
C TRP A 358 39.33 11.47 19.09
N TYR A 359 40.58 11.94 19.10
CA TYR A 359 41.30 12.32 17.87
C TYR A 359 41.65 11.12 17.00
N VAL A 360 42.06 10.01 17.62
CA VAL A 360 42.31 8.74 16.92
C VAL A 360 41.02 8.24 16.27
N ALA A 361 39.90 8.28 17.00
CA ALA A 361 38.57 7.92 16.50
C ALA A 361 38.09 8.82 15.35
N ALA A 362 38.39 10.12 15.37
CA ALA A 362 38.01 11.06 14.30
C ALA A 362 38.76 10.79 12.98
N PHE A 363 39.95 10.21 13.02
CA PHE A 363 40.76 9.92 11.84
C PHE A 363 40.42 8.57 11.18
N ILE A 364 39.90 7.61 11.95
CA ILE A 364 39.57 6.26 11.46
C ILE A 364 38.58 6.25 10.27
N PRO A 365 37.49 7.05 10.25
CA PRO A 365 36.58 7.17 9.09
C PRO A 365 37.20 7.78 7.84
N LEU A 366 38.27 8.55 7.97
CA LEU A 366 38.98 9.14 6.83
C LEU A 366 39.89 8.11 6.15
N CYS A 367 40.48 7.20 6.93
CA CYS A 367 41.36 6.15 6.43
C CYS A 367 40.60 4.88 6.00
N ASN A 368 39.45 4.59 6.60
CA ASN A 368 38.67 3.40 6.31
C ASN A 368 37.24 3.75 5.87
N ARG A 369 36.93 3.54 4.59
CA ARG A 369 35.59 3.78 4.03
C ARG A 369 34.59 2.67 4.32
N SER A 370 35.03 1.52 4.82
CA SER A 370 34.17 0.38 5.16
C SER A 370 33.99 0.23 6.67
N ILE A 371 33.51 1.29 7.33
CA ILE A 371 33.14 1.24 8.75
C ILE A 371 31.72 0.69 8.87
N ASP A 372 31.55 -0.28 9.76
CA ASP A 372 30.26 -0.83 10.12
C ASP A 372 29.31 0.29 10.56
N HIS A 373 28.09 0.30 10.03
CA HIS A 373 27.06 1.28 10.34
C HIS A 373 26.78 1.40 11.86
N ARG A 374 26.92 0.30 12.61
CA ARG A 374 26.71 0.26 14.07
C ARG A 374 27.75 1.08 14.84
N GLU A 375 28.96 1.26 14.30
CA GLU A 375 30.02 2.04 14.95
C GLU A 375 30.00 3.53 14.58
N LYS A 376 29.24 3.92 13.53
CA LYS A 376 29.25 5.29 12.99
C LYS A 376 28.83 6.33 14.02
N SER A 377 27.83 6.04 14.85
CA SER A 377 27.38 6.97 15.90
C SER A 377 28.46 7.23 16.93
N GLY A 378 29.20 6.20 17.35
CA GLY A 378 30.33 6.34 18.28
C GLY A 378 31.48 7.17 17.69
N PHE A 379 31.84 6.95 16.42
CA PHE A 379 32.88 7.77 15.76
C PHE A 379 32.45 9.23 15.55
N VAL A 380 31.18 9.48 15.25
CA VAL A 380 30.63 10.84 15.17
C VAL A 380 30.70 11.53 16.54
N ALA A 381 30.34 10.84 17.62
CA ALA A 381 30.44 11.36 18.98
C ALA A 381 31.89 11.72 19.35
N CYS A 382 32.86 10.86 19.02
CA CYS A 382 34.28 11.15 19.19
C CYS A 382 34.74 12.36 18.38
N THR A 383 34.26 12.52 17.14
CA THR A 383 34.63 13.66 16.28
C THR A 383 34.14 14.97 16.88
N ILE A 384 32.89 15.00 17.35
CA ILE A 384 32.33 16.17 18.04
C ILE A 384 33.13 16.49 19.31
N ALA A 385 33.42 15.46 20.13
CA ALA A 385 34.19 15.63 21.36
C ALA A 385 35.63 16.14 21.10
N ALA A 386 36.29 15.65 20.04
CA ALA A 386 37.60 16.12 19.62
C ALA A 386 37.57 17.61 19.21
N VAL A 387 36.58 18.03 18.41
CA VAL A 387 36.43 19.44 18.01
C VAL A 387 36.19 20.34 19.23
N LEU A 388 35.31 19.93 20.14
CA LEU A 388 35.05 20.68 21.38
C LEU A 388 36.30 20.77 22.26
N ALA A 389 37.08 19.70 22.36
CA ALA A 389 38.33 19.70 23.10
C ALA A 389 39.38 20.66 22.49
N VAL A 390 39.47 20.74 21.16
CA VAL A 390 40.35 21.73 20.49
C VAL A 390 39.89 23.15 20.78
N ILE A 391 38.59 23.43 20.61
CA ILE A 391 38.04 24.77 20.88
C ILE A 391 38.29 25.16 22.33
N GLY A 392 38.04 24.26 23.28
CA GLY A 392 38.32 24.47 24.69
C GLY A 392 39.79 24.81 24.93
N ASN A 393 40.73 23.98 24.43
CA ASN A 393 42.16 24.23 24.61
C ASN A 393 42.64 25.54 23.97
N ILE A 394 42.12 25.92 22.80
CA ILE A 394 42.46 27.20 22.17
C ILE A 394 41.94 28.36 23.01
N VAL A 395 40.68 28.32 23.44
CA VAL A 395 40.07 29.39 24.23
C VAL A 395 40.77 29.53 25.58
N PHE A 396 40.95 28.43 26.32
CA PHE A 396 41.62 28.45 27.62
C PHE A 396 43.12 28.75 27.50
N GLY A 397 43.80 28.25 26.48
CA GLY A 397 45.21 28.53 26.22
C GLY A 397 45.47 29.98 25.85
N LEU A 398 44.66 30.57 24.96
CA LEU A 398 44.73 32.00 24.63
C LEU A 398 44.43 32.88 25.85
N THR A 399 43.45 32.48 26.66
CA THR A 399 43.12 33.19 27.91
C THR A 399 44.28 33.14 28.90
N TRP A 400 44.96 32.00 29.02
CA TRP A 400 46.13 31.85 29.90
C TRP A 400 47.36 32.64 29.41
N ILE A 401 47.59 32.68 28.11
CA ILE A 401 48.67 33.48 27.50
C ILE A 401 48.40 34.99 27.70
N LEU A 402 47.16 35.44 27.54
CA LEU A 402 46.77 36.84 27.77
C LEU A 402 46.79 37.26 29.25
N LEU A 403 46.72 36.31 30.18
CA LEU A 403 46.79 36.56 31.62
C LEU A 403 48.23 36.46 32.17
N THR A 404 49.16 35.88 31.41
CA THR A 404 50.56 35.70 31.81
C THR A 404 51.56 36.56 31.02
N ALA A 405 51.09 37.24 29.96
CA ALA A 405 51.77 38.33 29.26
C ALA A 405 51.38 39.69 29.85
#